data_AF-A0A7Y8BMV4-F1
#
_entry.id   AF-A0A7Y8BMV4-F1
#
_cell.length_a   1.000
_cell.length_b   1.000
_cell.length_c   1.000
_cell.angle_alpha   90.00
_cell.angle_beta   90.00
_cell.angle_gamma   90.00
#
_symmetry.space_group_name_H-M   'P 1'
#
loop_
_entity.id
_entity.type
_entity.pdbx_description
1 polymer ?
#
loop_
_entity_poly.entity_id
_entity_poly.type
_entity_poly.pdbx_seq_one_letter_code
_entity_poly.pdbx_strand_id
1 'polypeptide(L)'
;MSQTPLLHPDAQLQPLLGSLAGLIRQARQQALRAVDVLQVQTCWEIGRYIVEFEQGGEARAVYGKKLLPTLAKVLSAECCR
;
A
#
# COMPACT_ATOMS: atom_id res chain seq x y z
N MET A 1 -10.99 36.77 49.43
CA MET A 1 -11.76 36.59 48.18
C MET A 1 -10.85 37.01 47.03
N SER A 2 -10.24 36.05 46.35
CA SER A 2 -9.50 36.28 45.10
C SER A 2 -9.35 34.94 44.41
N GLN A 3 -10.32 34.61 43.57
CA GLN A 3 -10.22 33.49 42.64
C GLN A 3 -9.31 33.92 41.49
N THR A 4 -8.12 33.34 41.43
CA THR A 4 -7.29 33.32 40.22
C THR A 4 -8.05 32.47 39.18
N PRO A 5 -8.34 32.97 37.97
CA PRO A 5 -8.97 32.14 36.96
C PRO A 5 -7.92 31.11 36.53
N LEU A 6 -8.15 29.85 36.89
CA LEU A 6 -7.38 28.74 36.36
C LEU A 6 -7.64 28.72 34.84
N LEU A 7 -6.64 29.14 34.06
CA LEU A 7 -6.62 28.89 32.62
C LEU A 7 -6.82 27.39 32.44
N HIS A 8 -7.95 26.99 31.87
CA HIS A 8 -8.25 25.60 31.54
C HIS A 8 -7.39 25.23 30.32
N PRO A 9 -6.26 24.54 30.48
CA PRO A 9 -5.32 24.31 29.37
C PRO A 9 -5.95 23.44 28.28
N ASP A 10 -6.93 22.61 28.67
CA ASP A 10 -7.53 21.57 27.84
C ASP A 10 -8.43 22.12 26.71
N ALA A 11 -9.09 23.26 26.93
CA ALA A 11 -10.00 23.83 25.93
C ALA A 11 -9.27 24.42 24.72
N GLN A 12 -8.09 25.01 24.93
CA GLN A 12 -7.25 25.54 23.84
C GLN A 12 -6.41 24.46 23.14
N LEU A 13 -6.16 23.32 23.78
CA LEU A 13 -5.44 22.18 23.20
C LEU A 13 -6.31 21.35 22.23
N GLN A 14 -7.61 21.28 22.46
CA GLN A 14 -8.57 20.56 21.62
C GLN A 14 -8.45 20.84 20.10
N PRO A 15 -8.44 22.10 19.62
CA PRO A 15 -8.32 22.38 18.18
C PRO A 15 -6.95 21.95 17.61
N LEU A 16 -5.87 22.07 18.39
CA LEU A 16 -4.55 21.61 17.99
C LEU A 16 -4.52 20.08 17.87
N LEU A 17 -5.06 19.36 18.85
CA LEU A 17 -5.15 17.90 18.83
C LEU A 17 -6.01 17.42 17.65
N GLY A 18 -7.12 18.09 17.35
CA GLY A 18 -7.94 17.80 16.18
C GLY A 18 -7.17 17.97 14.87
N SER A 19 -6.39 19.05 14.75
CA SER A 19 -5.55 19.33 13.59
C SER A 19 -4.45 18.29 13.40
N LEU A 20 -3.75 17.92 14.48
CA LEU A 20 -2.70 16.90 14.46
C LEU A 20 -3.26 15.51 14.14
N ALA A 21 -4.40 15.14 14.73
CA ALA A 21 -5.07 13.88 14.42
C ALA A 21 -5.54 13.83 12.96
N GLY A 22 -6.03 14.96 12.43
CA GLY A 22 -6.37 15.11 11.01
C GLY A 22 -5.17 14.88 10.11
N LEU A 23 -4.05 15.54 10.40
CA LEU A 23 -2.79 15.39 9.66
C LEU A 23 -2.30 13.93 9.66
N ILE A 24 -2.30 13.26 10.82
CA ILE A 24 -1.89 11.86 10.93
C ILE A 24 -2.81 10.94 10.11
N ARG A 25 -4.13 11.14 10.18
CA ARG A 25 -5.10 10.35 9.40
C ARG A 25 -4.89 10.55 7.90
N GLN A 26 -4.71 11.79 7.47
CA GLN A 26 -4.46 12.12 6.07
C GLN A 26 -3.16 11.48 5.57
N ALA A 27 -2.08 11.57 6.34
CA ALA A 27 -0.80 10.95 5.99
C ALA A 27 -0.93 9.42 5.84
N ARG A 28 -1.64 8.76 6.77
CA ARG A 28 -1.89 7.31 6.68
C ARG A 28 -2.72 6.94 5.45
N GLN A 29 -3.78 7.70 5.16
CA GLN A 29 -4.59 7.47 3.97
C GLN A 29 -3.79 7.64 2.68
N GLN A 30 -2.93 8.65 2.62
CA GLN A 30 -2.05 8.86 1.46
C GLN A 30 -1.06 7.71 1.30
N ALA A 31 -0.45 7.25 2.39
CA ALA A 31 0.47 6.12 2.36
C ALA A 31 -0.23 4.84 1.86
N LEU A 32 -1.42 4.53 2.38
CA LEU A 32 -2.21 3.37 1.93
C LEU A 32 -2.53 3.46 0.44
N ARG A 33 -3.02 4.62 -0.05
CA ARG A 33 -3.30 4.79 -1.48
C ARG A 33 -2.06 4.64 -2.35
N ALA A 34 -0.91 5.12 -1.90
CA ALA A 34 0.35 4.95 -2.64
C ALA A 34 0.74 3.47 -2.74
N VAL A 35 0.57 2.71 -1.65
CA VAL A 35 0.79 1.26 -1.64
C VAL A 35 -0.19 0.55 -2.58
N ASP A 36 -1.47 0.90 -2.54
CA ASP A 36 -2.49 0.28 -3.41
C ASP A 36 -2.17 0.48 -4.90
N VAL A 37 -1.79 1.70 -5.29
CA VAL A 37 -1.39 2.03 -6.66
C VAL A 37 -0.17 1.20 -7.07
N LEU A 38 0.85 1.15 -6.21
CA LEU A 38 2.06 0.39 -6.48
C LEU A 38 1.76 -1.10 -6.61
N GLN A 39 0.86 -1.64 -5.80
CA GLN A 39 0.46 -3.04 -5.84
C GLN A 39 -0.22 -3.38 -7.17
N VAL A 40 -1.17 -2.57 -7.63
CA VAL A 40 -1.84 -2.77 -8.93
C VAL A 40 -0.83 -2.70 -10.08
N GLN A 41 0.06 -1.72 -10.07
CA GLN A 41 1.11 -1.59 -11.08
C GLN A 41 2.03 -2.81 -11.09
N THR A 42 2.46 -3.28 -9.91
CA THR A 42 3.33 -4.44 -9.78
C THR A 42 2.65 -5.72 -10.29
N CYS A 43 1.39 -5.94 -9.94
CA CYS A 43 0.62 -7.07 -10.45
C CYS A 43 0.48 -7.05 -11.97
N TRP A 44 0.28 -5.85 -12.56
CA TRP A 44 0.21 -5.70 -14.01
C TRP A 44 1.56 -6.03 -14.68
N GLU A 45 2.67 -5.49 -14.17
CA GLU A 45 4.01 -5.76 -14.68
C GLU A 45 4.38 -7.24 -14.58
N ILE A 46 4.04 -7.90 -13.47
CA ILE A 46 4.22 -9.35 -13.32
C ILE A 46 3.46 -10.10 -14.41
N GLY A 47 2.19 -9.74 -14.65
CA GLY A 47 1.39 -10.33 -15.71
C GLY A 47 2.01 -10.12 -17.10
N ARG A 48 2.50 -8.90 -17.38
CA ARG A 48 3.19 -8.56 -18.62
C ARG A 48 4.42 -9.45 -18.83
N TYR A 49 5.30 -9.56 -17.83
CA TYR A 49 6.49 -10.42 -17.92
C TYR A 49 6.16 -11.89 -18.14
N ILE A 50 5.12 -12.40 -17.48
CA ILE A 50 4.67 -13.79 -17.66
C ILE A 50 4.17 -14.02 -19.10
N VAL A 51 3.36 -13.10 -19.62
CA VAL A 51 2.82 -13.21 -20.98
C VAL A 51 3.94 -13.13 -22.02
N GLU A 52 4.84 -12.15 -21.91
CA GLU A 52 6.00 -12.00 -22.78
C GLU A 52 6.89 -13.25 -22.76
N PHE A 53 7.13 -13.82 -21.56
CA PHE A 53 7.91 -15.03 -21.39
C PHE A 53 7.24 -16.27 -22.00
N GLU A 54 5.94 -16.47 -21.79
CA GLU A 54 5.25 -17.65 -22.33
C GLU A 54 5.02 -17.59 -23.84
N GLN A 55 4.85 -16.39 -24.38
CA GLN A 55 4.59 -16.17 -25.80
C GLN A 55 5.88 -16.13 -26.61
N GLY A 56 6.99 -15.65 -26.07
CA GLY A 56 8.27 -15.59 -26.79
C GLY A 56 8.20 -14.79 -28.10
N GLY A 57 7.22 -13.91 -28.26
CA GLY A 57 6.91 -13.17 -29.49
C GLY A 57 5.76 -13.72 -30.34
N GLU A 58 5.20 -14.89 -29.99
CA GLU A 58 4.10 -15.54 -30.72
C GLU A 58 2.72 -15.16 -30.17
N ALA A 59 1.67 -15.27 -31.00
CA ALA A 59 0.32 -14.87 -30.62
C ALA A 59 -0.31 -15.70 -29.48
N ARG A 60 0.27 -16.86 -29.14
CA ARG A 60 -0.25 -17.76 -28.09
C ARG A 60 0.84 -18.57 -27.42
N ALA A 61 0.77 -18.64 -26.10
CA ALA A 61 1.65 -19.45 -25.26
C ALA A 61 1.49 -20.96 -25.53
N VAL A 62 2.63 -21.67 -25.59
CA VAL A 62 2.68 -23.14 -25.73
C VAL A 62 2.58 -23.86 -24.38
N TYR A 63 2.94 -23.19 -23.28
CA TYR A 63 3.24 -23.83 -21.98
C TYR A 63 2.33 -23.40 -20.80
N GLY A 64 1.07 -23.05 -21.06
CA GLY A 64 0.19 -22.34 -20.11
C GLY A 64 -0.31 -23.05 -18.85
N LYS A 65 0.34 -24.11 -18.32
CA LYS A 65 -0.10 -24.78 -17.07
C LYS A 65 0.97 -25.05 -16.01
N LYS A 66 2.25 -25.13 -16.37
CA LYS A 66 3.34 -25.46 -15.40
C LYS A 66 4.11 -24.24 -14.90
N LEU A 67 4.01 -23.10 -15.59
CA LEU A 67 4.77 -21.90 -15.23
C LEU A 67 4.22 -21.25 -13.96
N LEU A 68 2.92 -20.95 -13.91
CA LEU A 68 2.31 -20.26 -12.77
C LEU A 68 2.51 -20.96 -11.42
N PRO A 69 2.33 -22.31 -11.30
CA PRO A 69 2.60 -23.00 -10.04
C PRO A 69 4.07 -22.92 -9.61
N THR A 70 5.01 -22.96 -10.58
CA THR A 70 6.44 -22.82 -10.33
C THR A 70 6.78 -21.42 -9.83
N LEU A 71 6.27 -20.39 -10.51
CA LEU A 71 6.47 -18.99 -10.11
C LEU A 71 5.88 -18.72 -8.73
N ALA A 72 4.66 -19.19 -8.45
CA ALA A 72 4.03 -19.02 -7.14
C ALA A 72 4.88 -19.61 -6.01
N LYS A 73 5.44 -20.81 -6.20
CA LYS A 73 6.29 -21.48 -5.20
C LYS A 73 7.59 -20.70 -4.95
N VAL A 74 8.28 -20.30 -6.02
CA VAL A 74 9.59 -19.61 -5.92
C VAL A 74 9.42 -18.21 -5.34
N LEU A 75 8.51 -17.40 -5.91
CA LEU A 75 8.31 -16.02 -5.49
C LEU A 75 7.77 -15.92 -4.06
N SER A 76 6.93 -16.86 -3.61
CA SER A 76 6.47 -16.87 -2.21
C SER A 76 7.63 -17.13 -1.24
N ALA A 77 8.61 -17.96 -1.61
CA ALA A 77 9.78 -18.22 -0.77
C ALA A 77 10.78 -17.06 -0.76
N GLU A 78 10.87 -16.30 -1.85
CA GLU A 78 11.82 -15.19 -2.00
C GLU A 78 11.27 -13.85 -1.51
N CYS A 79 10.00 -13.56 -1.76
CA CYS A 79 9.41 -12.22 -1.56
C CYS A 79 8.40 -12.12 -0.41
N CYS A 80 7.81 -13.22 0.04
CA CYS A 80 6.77 -13.21 1.10
C CYS A 80 7.30 -13.66 2.47
N ARG A 81 8.58 -13.41 2.76
CA ARG A 81 9.24 -13.81 4.01
C ARG A 81 9.17 -12.72 5.08
#